data_AF-A0A353LJQ7-F1
#
_entry.id   AF-A0A353LJQ7-F1
#
_cell.length_a   1.000
_cell.length_b   1.000
_cell.length_c   1.000
_cell.angle_alpha   90.00
_cell.angle_beta   90.00
_cell.angle_gamma   90.00
#
_symmetry.space_group_name_H-M   'P 1'
#
loop_
_entity.id
_entity.type
_entity.pdbx_description
1 polymer ?
#
loop_
_entity_poly.entity_id
_entity_poly.type
_entity_poly.pdbx_seq_one_letter_code
_entity_poly.pdbx_strand_id
1 'polypeptide(L)' 'MTINFKKSGGLVPVIIQNTHTLQVLMLGYMNEEALEKTKAEGRVTFFSRSQNRLWTKGETSGNYLIVNEI' A
#
# COMPACT_ATOMS: atom_id res chain seq x y z
N MET A 1 -14.46 -0.04 7.61
CA MET A 1 -13.68 -1.25 7.88
C MET A 1 -12.63 -0.92 8.94
N THR A 2 -12.43 -1.78 9.94
CA THR A 2 -11.40 -1.58 10.99
C THR A 2 -10.28 -2.59 10.80
N ILE A 3 -9.06 -2.14 10.54
CA ILE A 3 -7.88 -2.99 10.31
C ILE A 3 -7.13 -3.19 11.63
N ASN A 4 -6.80 -4.43 11.98
CA ASN A 4 -6.04 -4.76 13.18
C ASN A 4 -4.53 -4.82 12.89
N PHE A 5 -3.86 -3.66 12.85
CA PHE A 5 -2.41 -3.58 12.66
C PHE A 5 -1.63 -4.28 13.78
N LYS A 6 -2.14 -4.27 15.02
CA LYS A 6 -1.48 -4.89 16.18
C LYS A 6 -1.29 -6.40 16.01
N LYS A 7 -2.25 -7.10 15.39
CA LYS A 7 -2.19 -8.56 15.15
C LYS A 7 -0.97 -8.98 14.35
N SER A 8 -0.44 -8.10 13.50
CA SER A 8 0.69 -8.36 12.61
C SER A 8 1.90 -7.47 12.93
N GLY A 9 2.04 -7.03 14.17
CA GLY A 9 3.22 -6.28 14.62
C GLY A 9 3.33 -4.87 14.03
N GLY A 10 2.21 -4.24 13.73
CA GLY A 10 2.14 -2.89 13.16
C GLY A 10 2.15 -2.83 11.64
N LEU A 11 2.27 -3.97 10.95
CA LEU A 11 2.27 -4.07 9.49
C LEU A 11 1.23 -5.07 9.01
N VAL A 12 0.46 -4.72 7.99
CA VAL A 12 -0.49 -5.64 7.35
C VAL A 12 -0.07 -5.93 5.92
N PRO A 13 -0.28 -7.17 5.42
CA PRO A 13 -0.12 -7.47 4.01
C PRO A 13 -1.17 -6.73 3.19
N VAL A 14 -0.77 -6.20 2.03
CA VAL A 14 -1.66 -5.51 1.09
C VAL A 14 -1.46 -6.08 -0.29
N ILE A 15 -2.53 -6.60 -0.87
CA ILE A 15 -2.55 -7.13 -2.23
C ILE A 15 -3.01 -6.00 -3.14
N ILE A 16 -2.24 -5.71 -4.19
CA ILE A 16 -2.67 -4.80 -5.24
C ILE A 16 -3.19 -5.61 -6.40
N GLN A 17 -4.38 -5.28 -6.84
CA GLN A 17 -5.08 -5.94 -7.94
C GLN A 17 -5.41 -4.90 -9.01
N ASN A 18 -5.33 -5.31 -10.28
CA ASN A 18 -5.84 -4.50 -11.38
C ASN A 18 -7.37 -4.49 -11.31
N THR A 19 -7.96 -3.30 -11.30
CA THR A 19 -9.40 -3.07 -11.12
C THR A 19 -10.25 -3.57 -12.29
N HIS A 20 -9.67 -3.71 -13.48
CA HIS A 20 -10.38 -4.15 -14.68
C HIS A 20 -10.17 -5.63 -14.98
N THR A 21 -8.92 -6.11 -14.84
CA THR A 21 -8.57 -7.49 -15.22
C THR A 21 -8.59 -8.46 -14.05
N LEU A 22 -8.73 -7.96 -12.82
CA LEU A 22 -8.64 -8.73 -11.57
C LEU A 22 -7.30 -9.46 -11.38
N GLN A 23 -6.28 -9.12 -12.19
CA GLN A 23 -4.94 -9.66 -12.03
C GLN A 23 -4.32 -9.14 -10.72
N VAL A 24 -3.81 -10.04 -9.89
CA VAL A 24 -2.95 -9.65 -8.77
C VAL A 24 -1.62 -9.14 -9.31
N LEU A 25 -1.32 -7.88 -9.03
CA LEU A 25 -0.13 -7.19 -9.52
C LEU A 25 1.05 -7.37 -8.57
N MET A 26 0.81 -7.24 -7.27
CA MET A 26 1.85 -7.38 -6.25
C MET A 26 1.30 -7.56 -4.84
N LEU A 27 2.16 -8.03 -3.95
CA LEU A 27 1.98 -8.00 -2.50
C LEU A 27 2.98 -7.00 -1.90
N GLY A 28 2.51 -6.15 -1.00
CA GLY A 28 3.34 -5.28 -0.18
C GLY A 28 2.88 -5.30 1.27
N TYR A 29 3.45 -4.39 2.07
CA TYR A 29 3.06 -4.21 3.46
C TYR A 29 2.79 -2.72 3.73
N MET A 30 1.80 -2.44 4.56
CA MET A 30 1.50 -1.09 5.04
C MET A 30 1.48 -1.09 6.57
N ASN A 31 2.05 -0.05 7.17
CA ASN A 31 1.66 0.36 8.52
C ASN A 31 0.44 1.28 8.43
N GLU A 32 -0.07 1.73 9.58
CA GLU A 32 -1.24 2.61 9.64
C GLU A 32 -1.00 3.92 8.87
N GLU A 33 0.17 4.53 9.02
CA GLU A 33 0.55 5.76 8.32
C GLU A 33 0.59 5.61 6.80
N ALA A 34 1.13 4.50 6.28
CA ALA A 34 1.15 4.21 4.85
C ALA A 34 -0.26 4.08 4.27
N LEU A 35 -1.18 3.47 5.02
CA LEU A 35 -2.58 3.36 4.61
C LEU A 35 -3.26 4.74 4.60
N GLU A 36 -3.05 5.56 5.63
CA GLU A 36 -3.64 6.90 5.69
C GLU A 36 -3.12 7.81 4.57
N LYS A 37 -1.81 7.75 4.27
CA LYS A 37 -1.24 8.46 3.12
C LYS A 37 -1.80 7.95 1.80
N THR A 38 -2.00 6.63 1.66
CA THR A 38 -2.61 6.03 0.47
C THR A 38 -4.02 6.57 0.23
N LYS A 39 -4.85 6.66 1.29
CA LYS A 39 -6.20 7.23 1.22
C LYS A 39 -6.17 8.72 0.89
N ALA A 40 -5.26 9.48 1.50
CA ALA A 40 -5.17 10.92 1.32
C ALA A 40 -4.69 11.31 -0.09
N GLU A 41 -3.72 10.59 -0.65
CA GLU A 41 -3.09 10.95 -1.93
C GLU A 41 -3.70 10.20 -3.14
N GLY A 42 -4.50 9.15 -2.90
CA GLY A 42 -5.02 8.28 -3.97
C GLY A 42 -3.92 7.50 -4.70
N ARG A 43 -2.74 7.36 -4.09
CA ARG A 43 -1.58 6.64 -4.64
C ARG A 43 -1.13 5.59 -3.64
N VAL A 44 -0.82 4.40 -4.12
CA VAL A 44 -0.37 3.30 -3.24
C VAL A 44 0.97 3.66 -2.57
N THR A 45 0.94 3.81 -1.25
CA THR A 45 2.12 3.95 -0.39
C THR A 45 2.30 2.70 0.45
N PHE A 46 3.48 2.10 0.38
CA PHE A 46 3.87 0.99 1.24
C PHE A 46 4.79 1.47 2.37
N PHE A 47 4.98 0.59 3.36
CA PHE A 47 6.05 0.71 4.33
C PHE A 47 7.21 -0.21 3.95
N SER A 48 8.37 0.38 3.65
CA SER A 48 9.60 -0.38 3.38
C SER A 48 10.19 -0.88 4.68
N ARG A 49 10.13 -2.20 4.90
CA ARG A 49 10.67 -2.84 6.11
C ARG A 49 12.19 -2.78 6.19
N SER A 50 12.89 -2.81 5.05
CA SER A 50 14.35 -2.77 5.01
C SER A 50 14.90 -1.36 5.19
N GLN A 51 14.19 -0.34 4.72
CA GLN A 51 14.61 1.06 4.83
C GLN A 51 13.90 1.82 5.96
N ASN A 52 12.97 1.16 6.66
CA ASN A 52 12.18 1.70 7.76
C ASN A 52 11.53 3.07 7.43
N ARG A 53 10.92 3.17 6.24
CA ARG A 53 10.30 4.42 5.74
C ARG A 53 9.06 4.16 4.89
N LEU A 54 8.23 5.19 4.73
CA LEU A 54 7.21 5.21 3.69
C LEU A 54 7.84 5.23 2.30
N TRP A 55 7.21 4.54 1.37
CA TRP A 55 7.61 4.46 -0.03
C TRP A 55 6.38 4.47 -0.92
N THR A 56 6.20 5.52 -1.72
CA THR A 56 5.08 5.59 -2.67
C THR A 56 5.47 4.86 -3.95
N LYS A 57 4.70 3.84 -4.33
CA LYS A 57 4.99 3.06 -5.54
C LYS A 57 4.96 3.97 -6.74
N GLY A 58 6.10 4.04 -7.45
CA GLY A 58 6.26 4.92 -8.62
C GLY A 58 7.09 6.18 -8.34
N GLU A 59 7.45 6.49 -7.08
CA GLU A 59 8.17 7.73 -6.74
C GLU A 59 9.49 7.92 -7.49
N THR A 60 10.18 6.83 -7.85
CA THR A 60 11.42 6.87 -8.66
C THR A 60 11.19 6.54 -10.12
N SER A 61 10.23 5.66 -10.43
CA SER A 61 10.06 5.09 -11.78
C SER A 61 8.99 5.80 -12.62
N GLY A 62 8.18 6.67 -12.03
CA GLY A 62 6.98 7.25 -12.66
C GLY A 62 5.79 6.29 -12.76
N ASN A 63 5.98 4.98 -12.52
CA ASN A 63 4.94 3.97 -12.62
C ASN A 63 4.12 3.88 -11.32
N TYR A 64 3.21 4.84 -11.16
CA TYR A 64 2.29 4.92 -10.01
C TYR A 64 1.14 3.91 -10.10
N LEU A 65 0.65 3.50 -8.93
CA LEU A 65 -0.60 2.75 -8.80
C LEU A 65 -1.62 3.70 -8.16
N ILE A 66 -2.66 4.05 -8.93
CA ILE A 66 -3.74 4.93 -8.50
C ILE A 66 -4.81 4.08 -7.82
N VAL A 67 -5.27 4.53 -6.67
CA VAL A 67 -6.28 3.84 -5.87
C VAL A 67 -7.65 4.06 -6.49
N ASN A 68 -8.36 2.96 -6.74
CA ASN A 68 -9.78 2.99 -7.10
C ASN A 68 -10.66 2.59 -5.91
N GLU A 69 -10.28 1.52 -5.21
CA GLU A 69 -10.95 0.99 -4.03
C GLU A 69 -9.94 0.37 -3.05
N ILE A 70 -10.33 0.29 -1.77
CA ILE A 70 -9.56 -0.32 -0.67
C ILE A 70 -10.51 -1.18 0.18
#